data_AF-A0ABD5MUZ3-F1
#
_entry.id   AF-A0ABD5MUZ3-F1
#
_cell.length_a   1.000
_cell.length_b   1.000
_cell.length_c   1.000
_cell.angle_alpha   90.00
_cell.angle_beta   90.00
_cell.angle_gamma   90.00
#
_symmetry.space_group_name_H-M   'P 1'
#
loop_
_entity.id
_entity.type
_entity.pdbx_description
1 polymer ?
#
loop_
_entity_poly.entity_id
_entity_poly.type
_entity_poly.pdbx_seq_one_letter_code
_entity_poly.pdbx_strand_id
1 'polypeptide(L)'
;MGTVRVFRCKICRDPYIGEEPPSRFPFCGAPMKYFIPAEGWDQSEYNIEISDVSKTNLEAALILELNNTAFYLCVMNAAHTNGDEYAYAKFKCLKKVENEHADAIVKLLHIKKPLLEKIPCSKDFKKNTQKGWDRENRAIKAYAKFTMEAPEPQLREFFNALVEIETDHLELHAANLKE
;
A
#
# COMPACT_ATOMS: atom_id res chain seq x y z
N MET A 1 -3.02 -13.30 33.06
CA MET A 1 -2.29 -12.23 32.35
C MET A 1 -2.77 -12.26 30.90
N GLY A 2 -3.17 -11.13 30.34
CA GLY A 2 -3.69 -11.10 28.96
C GLY A 2 -2.61 -11.46 27.95
N THR A 3 -2.95 -12.30 26.98
CA THR A 3 -2.08 -12.74 25.86
C THR A 3 -2.00 -11.72 24.73
N VAL A 4 -2.83 -10.67 24.78
CA VAL A 4 -2.96 -9.66 23.74
C VAL A 4 -1.91 -8.55 23.92
N ARG A 5 -1.23 -8.19 22.83
CA ARG A 5 -0.17 -7.18 22.75
C ARG A 5 -0.51 -6.14 21.68
N VAL A 6 0.22 -5.03 21.70
CA VAL A 6 0.16 -4.01 20.64
C VAL A 6 1.44 -4.05 19.83
N PHE A 7 1.30 -4.18 18.52
CA PHE A 7 2.38 -4.13 17.55
C PHE A 7 2.25 -2.86 16.71
N ARG A 8 3.34 -2.45 16.06
CA ARG A 8 3.34 -1.32 15.15
C ARG A 8 4.14 -1.65 13.90
N CYS A 9 3.61 -1.23 12.75
CA CYS A 9 4.31 -1.40 11.47
C CYS A 9 5.30 -0.26 11.27
N LYS A 10 6.56 -0.57 10.94
CA LYS A 10 7.56 0.45 10.59
C LYS A 10 7.25 1.20 9.30
N ILE A 11 6.40 0.65 8.43
CA ILE A 11 6.11 1.19 7.09
C ILE A 11 4.92 2.16 7.11
N CYS A 12 3.71 1.68 7.44
CA CYS A 12 2.52 2.55 7.52
C CYS A 12 2.37 3.28 8.87
N ARG A 13 3.16 2.88 9.88
CA ARG A 13 3.17 3.46 11.23
C ARG A 13 1.89 3.27 12.03
N ASP A 14 0.98 2.43 11.56
CA ASP A 14 -0.25 2.15 12.28
C ASP A 14 -0.06 1.03 13.32
N PRO A 15 -0.79 1.10 14.44
CA PRO A 15 -0.78 0.08 15.48
C PRO A 15 -1.76 -1.06 15.17
N TYR A 16 -1.39 -2.28 15.56
CA TYR A 16 -2.20 -3.49 15.46
C TYR A 16 -2.31 -4.17 16.83
N ILE A 17 -3.51 -4.65 17.18
CA ILE A 17 -3.76 -5.38 18.43
C ILE A 17 -3.95 -6.85 18.10
N GLY A 18 -3.18 -7.72 18.75
CA GLY A 18 -3.25 -9.17 18.54
C GLY A 18 -2.40 -9.95 19.53
N GLU A 19 -2.57 -11.27 19.56
CA GLU A 19 -1.71 -12.15 20.38
C GLU A 19 -0.32 -12.27 19.76
N GLU A 20 -0.27 -12.46 18.44
CA GLU A 20 0.94 -12.55 17.61
C GLU A 20 0.79 -11.67 16.35
N PRO A 21 1.89 -11.20 15.74
CA PRO A 21 1.82 -10.47 14.48
C PRO A 21 1.44 -11.42 13.33
N PRO A 22 0.50 -11.07 12.44
CA PRO A 22 0.28 -11.81 11.19
C PRO A 22 1.48 -11.74 10.23
N SER A 23 1.49 -12.60 9.22
CA SER A 23 2.56 -12.64 8.19
C SER A 23 2.65 -11.37 7.33
N ARG A 24 1.52 -10.65 7.21
CA ARG A 24 1.35 -9.38 6.49
C ARG A 24 0.59 -8.40 7.37
N PHE A 25 0.99 -7.14 7.39
CA PHE A 25 0.34 -6.12 8.19
C PHE A 25 -1.09 -5.90 7.71
N PRO A 26 -2.12 -5.93 8.59
CA PRO A 26 -3.51 -5.94 8.14
C PRO A 26 -3.97 -4.69 7.38
N PHE A 27 -3.25 -3.57 7.50
CA PHE A 27 -3.62 -2.31 6.86
C PHE A 27 -2.85 -2.05 5.55
N CYS A 28 -1.53 -2.22 5.57
CA CYS A 28 -0.67 -1.90 4.42
C CYS A 28 0.02 -3.13 3.78
N GLY A 29 -0.28 -4.35 4.21
CA GLY A 29 0.34 -5.55 3.64
C GLY A 29 1.83 -5.76 3.94
N ALA A 30 2.49 -4.89 4.70
CA ALA A 30 3.94 -5.03 4.95
C ALA A 30 4.31 -6.39 5.56
N PRO A 31 5.42 -7.03 5.14
CA PRO A 31 5.88 -8.29 5.74
C PRO A 31 6.17 -8.20 7.25
N MET A 32 6.03 -9.34 7.95
CA MET A 32 6.24 -9.46 9.40
C MET A 32 7.55 -8.84 9.91
N LYS A 33 8.63 -8.84 9.11
CA LYS A 33 9.93 -8.25 9.49
C LYS A 33 9.87 -6.75 9.81
N TYR A 34 8.81 -6.06 9.39
CA TYR A 34 8.58 -4.64 9.69
C TYR A 34 7.71 -4.41 10.93
N PHE A 35 7.36 -5.45 11.68
CA PHE A 35 6.59 -5.33 12.90
C PHE A 35 7.53 -5.17 14.08
N ILE A 36 7.19 -4.27 14.98
CA ILE A 36 7.84 -4.14 16.28
C ILE A 36 6.78 -4.12 17.38
N PRO A 37 7.10 -4.54 18.62
CA PRO A 37 6.28 -4.24 19.79
C PRO A 37 6.10 -2.72 19.90
N ALA A 38 4.88 -2.26 20.22
CA ALA A 38 4.58 -0.83 20.27
C ALA A 38 5.38 -0.09 21.35
N GLU A 39 5.81 -0.79 22.40
CA GLU A 39 6.69 -0.26 23.44
C GLU A 39 8.10 0.07 22.92
N GLY A 40 8.52 -0.56 21.82
CA GLY A 40 9.79 -0.29 21.12
C GLY A 40 9.68 0.80 20.05
N TRP A 41 8.53 1.47 19.92
CA TRP A 41 8.36 2.52 18.92
C TRP A 41 9.08 3.81 19.30
N ASP A 42 10.06 4.20 18.49
CA ASP A 42 10.69 5.51 18.56
C ASP A 42 10.20 6.41 17.42
N GLN A 43 9.45 7.47 17.77
CA GLN A 43 8.95 8.43 16.82
C GLN A 43 10.07 9.24 16.13
N SER A 44 11.23 9.39 16.78
CA SER A 44 12.34 10.20 16.28
C SER A 44 12.99 9.59 15.04
N GLU A 45 12.96 8.27 14.87
CA GLU A 45 13.45 7.57 13.67
C GLU A 45 12.74 8.01 12.38
N TYR A 46 11.55 8.60 12.52
CA TYR A 46 10.68 9.01 11.42
C TYR A 46 10.64 10.53 11.19
N ASN A 47 11.33 11.30 12.02
CA ASN A 47 11.50 12.74 11.87
C ASN A 47 12.80 13.00 11.09
N ILE A 48 12.78 12.65 9.80
CA ILE A 48 13.94 12.79 8.92
C ILE A 48 13.84 14.05 8.07
N GLU A 49 14.97 14.68 7.81
CA GLU A 49 15.06 15.67 6.74
C GLU A 49 15.01 14.93 5.40
N ILE A 50 14.03 15.29 4.57
CA ILE A 50 13.86 14.70 3.23
C ILE A 50 14.55 15.60 2.19
N SER A 51 15.41 15.00 1.38
CA SER A 51 16.02 15.65 0.23
C SER A 51 14.98 15.97 -0.86
N ASP A 52 15.31 16.90 -1.75
CA ASP A 52 14.42 17.31 -2.86
C ASP A 52 14.08 16.14 -3.78
N VAL A 53 15.03 15.24 -4.03
CA VAL A 53 14.81 14.03 -4.84
C VAL A 53 13.83 13.08 -4.14
N SER A 54 14.01 12.84 -2.85
CA SER A 54 13.12 11.98 -2.07
C SER A 54 11.73 12.57 -1.93
N LYS A 55 11.61 13.89 -1.76
CA LYS A 55 10.33 14.58 -1.77
C LYS A 55 9.61 14.41 -3.10
N THR A 56 10.31 14.61 -4.22
CA THR A 56 9.76 14.40 -5.57
C THR A 56 9.30 12.95 -5.76
N ASN A 57 10.07 11.99 -5.28
CA ASN A 57 9.74 10.57 -5.36
C ASN A 57 8.51 10.21 -4.49
N LEU A 58 8.40 10.76 -3.29
CA LEU A 58 7.23 10.61 -2.43
C LEU A 58 5.98 11.23 -3.05
N GLU A 59 6.09 12.42 -3.66
CA GLU A 59 4.97 13.06 -4.37
C GLU A 59 4.51 12.21 -5.57
N ALA A 60 5.45 11.66 -6.34
CA ALA A 60 5.14 10.73 -7.44
C ALA A 60 4.49 9.43 -6.93
N ALA A 61 5.00 8.87 -5.83
CA ALA A 61 4.42 7.69 -5.19
C ALA A 61 2.99 7.98 -4.70
N LEU A 62 2.74 9.14 -4.10
CA LEU A 62 1.40 9.52 -3.64
C LEU A 62 0.40 9.57 -4.79
N ILE A 63 0.80 10.09 -5.95
CA ILE A 63 -0.04 10.10 -7.15
C ILE A 63 -0.37 8.68 -7.60
N LEU A 64 0.61 7.76 -7.59
CA LEU A 64 0.39 6.35 -7.92
C LEU A 64 -0.63 5.70 -6.98
N GLU A 65 -0.42 5.82 -5.67
CA GLU A 65 -1.29 5.21 -4.65
C GLU A 65 -2.72 5.76 -4.67
N LEU A 66 -2.88 7.07 -4.86
CA LEU A 66 -4.21 7.67 -5.03
C LEU A 66 -4.88 7.21 -6.32
N ASN A 67 -4.13 7.06 -7.42
CA ASN A 67 -4.68 6.56 -8.68
C ASN A 67 -5.12 5.10 -8.57
N ASN A 68 -4.33 4.25 -7.91
CA ASN A 68 -4.67 2.85 -7.64
C ASN A 68 -5.87 2.74 -6.69
N THR A 69 -5.90 3.55 -5.62
CA THR A 69 -7.05 3.65 -4.71
C THR A 69 -8.33 4.01 -5.47
N ALA A 70 -8.28 5.01 -6.34
CA ALA A 70 -9.41 5.45 -7.15
C ALA A 70 -9.86 4.37 -8.14
N PHE A 71 -8.90 3.68 -8.77
CA PHE A 71 -9.16 2.56 -9.67
C PHE A 71 -9.92 1.46 -8.94
N TYR A 72 -9.38 0.97 -7.83
CA TYR A 72 -9.97 -0.14 -7.10
C TYR A 72 -11.30 0.21 -6.43
N LEU A 73 -11.50 1.49 -6.06
CA LEU A 73 -12.81 1.98 -5.66
C LEU A 73 -13.84 1.83 -6.79
N CYS A 74 -13.51 2.22 -8.02
CA CYS A 74 -14.40 2.04 -9.17
C CYS A 74 -14.70 0.55 -9.40
N VAL A 75 -13.65 -0.29 -9.43
CA VAL A 75 -13.79 -1.72 -9.73
C VAL A 75 -14.63 -2.43 -8.66
N MET A 76 -14.38 -2.15 -7.37
CA MET A 76 -15.15 -2.67 -6.25
C MET A 76 -16.64 -2.33 -6.40
N ASN A 77 -16.97 -1.08 -6.74
CA ASN A 77 -18.36 -0.66 -6.93
C ASN A 77 -19.03 -1.34 -8.12
N ALA A 78 -18.29 -1.53 -9.23
CA ALA A 78 -18.78 -2.26 -10.39
C ALA A 78 -19.04 -3.75 -10.05
N ALA A 79 -18.13 -4.39 -9.32
CA ALA A 79 -18.28 -5.76 -8.85
C ALA A 79 -19.50 -5.93 -7.94
N HIS A 80 -19.67 -5.03 -6.97
CA HIS A 80 -20.85 -5.01 -6.10
C HIS A 80 -22.17 -4.89 -6.90
N THR A 81 -22.19 -4.00 -7.88
CA THR A 81 -23.38 -3.81 -8.74
C THR A 81 -23.69 -5.04 -9.58
N ASN A 82 -22.66 -5.81 -9.97
CA ASN A 82 -22.80 -7.01 -10.79
C ASN A 82 -23.04 -8.29 -9.95
N GLY A 83 -23.06 -8.20 -8.62
CA GLY A 83 -23.20 -9.37 -7.73
C GLY A 83 -21.98 -10.31 -7.71
N ASP A 84 -20.81 -9.83 -8.12
CA ASP A 84 -19.56 -10.59 -8.05
C ASP A 84 -18.89 -10.38 -6.69
N GLU A 85 -19.24 -11.24 -5.72
CA GLU A 85 -18.79 -11.13 -4.34
C GLU A 85 -17.29 -11.32 -4.16
N TYR A 86 -16.67 -12.20 -4.94
CA TYR A 86 -15.22 -12.40 -4.88
C TYR A 86 -14.48 -11.16 -5.38
N ALA A 87 -14.86 -10.64 -6.56
CA ALA A 87 -14.27 -9.42 -7.08
C ALA A 87 -14.50 -8.23 -6.13
N TYR A 88 -15.70 -8.10 -5.57
CA TYR A 88 -15.99 -7.08 -4.57
C TYR A 88 -15.02 -7.16 -3.38
N ALA A 89 -14.89 -8.33 -2.76
CA ALA A 89 -14.01 -8.52 -1.61
C ALA A 89 -12.54 -8.23 -1.95
N LYS A 90 -12.05 -8.77 -3.08
CA LYS A 90 -10.68 -8.56 -3.56
C LYS A 90 -10.38 -7.07 -3.76
N PHE A 91 -11.16 -6.38 -4.59
CA PHE A 91 -10.90 -4.99 -4.93
C PHE A 91 -11.20 -4.03 -3.78
N LYS A 92 -12.09 -4.39 -2.85
CA LYS A 92 -12.27 -3.67 -1.58
C LYS A 92 -11.02 -3.75 -0.70
N CYS A 93 -10.38 -4.91 -0.65
CA CYS A 93 -9.13 -5.09 0.09
C CYS A 93 -8.02 -4.23 -0.52
N LEU A 94 -7.75 -4.39 -1.83
CA LEU A 94 -6.75 -3.60 -2.55
C LEU A 94 -6.99 -2.09 -2.37
N LYS A 95 -8.22 -1.61 -2.58
CA LYS A 95 -8.58 -0.20 -2.34
C LYS A 95 -8.18 0.31 -0.96
N LYS A 96 -8.32 -0.51 0.09
CA LYS A 96 -7.95 -0.12 1.46
C LYS A 96 -6.44 -0.07 1.63
N VAL A 97 -5.73 -1.04 1.10
CA VAL A 97 -4.27 -1.13 1.18
C VAL A 97 -3.61 0.05 0.47
N GLU A 98 -3.96 0.30 -0.80
CA GLU A 98 -3.43 1.47 -1.55
C GLU A 98 -3.75 2.80 -0.85
N ASN A 99 -4.93 2.90 -0.22
CA ASN A 99 -5.28 4.10 0.51
C ASN A 99 -4.39 4.29 1.75
N GLU A 100 -4.03 3.19 2.43
CA GLU A 100 -3.11 3.20 3.57
C GLU A 100 -1.68 3.56 3.14
N HIS A 101 -1.23 3.10 1.96
CA HIS A 101 0.04 3.52 1.39
C HIS A 101 0.05 5.03 1.13
N ALA A 102 -1.01 5.57 0.53
CA ALA A 102 -1.17 7.02 0.38
C ALA A 102 -1.13 7.75 1.74
N ASP A 103 -1.75 7.19 2.78
CA ASP A 103 -1.71 7.78 4.14
C ASP A 103 -0.30 7.74 4.75
N ALA A 104 0.45 6.66 4.54
CA ALA A 104 1.86 6.54 4.94
C ALA A 104 2.74 7.60 4.26
N ILE A 105 2.53 7.83 2.96
CA ILE A 105 3.28 8.85 2.20
C ILE A 105 2.90 10.26 2.65
N VAL A 106 1.62 10.52 2.92
CA VAL A 106 1.15 11.82 3.45
C VAL A 106 1.78 12.11 4.82
N LYS A 107 1.90 11.10 5.69
CA LYS A 107 2.59 11.19 6.99
C LYS A 107 4.08 11.55 6.82
N LEU A 108 4.74 11.04 5.77
CA LEU A 108 6.14 11.35 5.42
C LEU A 108 6.31 12.76 4.84
N LEU A 109 5.38 13.19 3.99
CA LEU A 109 5.41 14.52 3.35
C LEU A 109 4.92 15.65 4.27
N HIS A 110 4.29 15.32 5.40
CA HIS A 110 3.67 16.29 6.32
C HIS A 110 2.64 17.21 5.65
N ILE A 111 1.90 16.68 4.68
CA ILE A 111 0.84 17.42 3.97
C ILE A 111 -0.55 16.96 4.38
N LYS A 112 -1.59 17.64 3.88
CA LYS A 112 -2.96 17.11 3.91
C LYS A 112 -3.14 16.15 2.75
N LYS A 113 -3.85 15.05 2.98
CA LYS A 113 -4.17 14.09 1.92
C LYS A 113 -4.99 14.78 0.81
N PRO A 114 -4.55 14.70 -0.46
CA PRO A 114 -5.34 15.16 -1.59
C PRO A 114 -6.68 14.44 -1.69
N LEU A 115 -7.68 15.09 -2.30
CA LEU A 115 -8.96 14.45 -2.57
C LEU A 115 -8.79 13.34 -3.61
N LEU A 116 -9.53 12.25 -3.42
CA LEU A 116 -9.53 11.13 -4.35
C LEU A 116 -10.36 11.48 -5.60
N GLU A 117 -9.71 11.49 -6.76
CA GLU A 117 -10.39 11.70 -8.03
C GLU A 117 -11.16 10.46 -8.48
N LYS A 118 -12.28 10.66 -9.19
CA LYS A 118 -13.03 9.56 -9.79
C LYS A 118 -12.41 9.17 -11.12
N ILE A 119 -12.11 7.88 -11.29
CA ILE A 119 -11.59 7.35 -12.56
C ILE A 119 -12.43 6.17 -13.06
N PRO A 120 -12.50 5.95 -14.39
CA PRO A 120 -13.30 4.88 -14.96
C PRO A 120 -12.63 3.50 -14.86
N CYS A 121 -13.45 2.46 -14.80
CA CYS A 121 -13.06 1.06 -14.80
C CYS A 121 -13.93 0.23 -15.75
N SER A 122 -13.59 -1.04 -15.97
CA SER A 122 -14.44 -1.97 -16.73
C SER A 122 -15.54 -2.56 -15.86
N LYS A 123 -16.56 -3.15 -16.49
CA LYS A 123 -17.51 -4.06 -15.82
C LYS A 123 -17.03 -5.51 -15.82
N ASP A 124 -16.00 -5.82 -16.62
CA ASP A 124 -15.48 -7.16 -16.81
C ASP A 124 -14.34 -7.45 -15.81
N PHE A 125 -14.47 -8.55 -15.07
CA PHE A 125 -13.51 -8.96 -14.05
C PHE A 125 -12.10 -9.20 -14.61
N LYS A 126 -11.97 -9.92 -15.73
CA LYS A 126 -10.66 -10.24 -16.31
C LYS A 126 -9.95 -8.98 -16.83
N LYS A 127 -10.69 -8.06 -17.47
CA LYS A 127 -10.15 -6.75 -17.90
C LYS A 127 -9.70 -5.90 -16.72
N ASN A 128 -10.44 -5.88 -15.62
CA ASN A 128 -10.05 -5.14 -14.43
C ASN A 128 -8.85 -5.78 -13.73
N THR A 129 -8.78 -7.11 -13.68
CA THR A 129 -7.63 -7.85 -13.15
C THR A 129 -6.36 -7.58 -13.96
N GLN A 130 -6.44 -7.61 -15.30
CA GLN A 130 -5.29 -7.26 -16.15
C GLN A 130 -4.82 -5.82 -15.90
N LYS A 131 -5.76 -4.87 -15.81
CA LYS A 131 -5.43 -3.46 -15.51
C LYS A 131 -4.85 -3.27 -14.10
N GLY A 132 -5.29 -4.07 -13.12
CA GLY A 132 -4.70 -4.13 -11.79
C GLY A 132 -3.26 -4.61 -11.86
N TRP A 133 -3.01 -5.72 -12.56
CA TRP A 133 -1.65 -6.22 -12.80
C TRP A 133 -0.73 -5.17 -13.44
N ASP A 134 -1.21 -4.47 -14.48
CA ASP A 134 -0.44 -3.41 -15.16
C ASP A 134 -0.15 -2.20 -14.25
N ARG A 135 -0.97 -1.99 -13.21
CA ARG A 135 -0.77 -0.95 -12.20
C ARG A 135 0.29 -1.36 -11.19
N GLU A 136 0.19 -2.55 -10.61
CA GLU A 136 1.15 -2.99 -9.60
C GLU A 136 2.54 -3.14 -10.21
N ASN A 137 2.63 -3.66 -11.44
CA ASN A 137 3.90 -3.75 -12.16
C ASN A 137 4.56 -2.37 -12.38
N ARG A 138 3.75 -1.31 -12.54
CA ARG A 138 4.26 0.07 -12.67
C ARG A 138 4.70 0.62 -11.32
N ALA A 139 3.92 0.38 -10.27
CA ALA A 139 4.24 0.77 -8.90
C ALA A 139 5.56 0.12 -8.45
N ILE A 140 5.72 -1.20 -8.63
CA ILE A 140 6.96 -1.95 -8.35
C ILE A 140 8.16 -1.30 -9.03
N LYS A 141 8.08 -1.01 -10.33
CA LYS A 141 9.20 -0.39 -11.08
C LYS A 141 9.51 1.01 -10.59
N ALA A 142 8.50 1.79 -10.25
CA ALA A 142 8.68 3.13 -9.69
C ALA A 142 9.34 3.06 -8.31
N TYR A 143 8.85 2.22 -7.40
CA TYR A 143 9.39 2.08 -6.05
C TYR A 143 10.81 1.51 -6.06
N ALA A 144 11.11 0.54 -6.91
CA ALA A 144 12.47 0.04 -7.08
C ALA A 144 13.44 1.15 -7.53
N LYS A 145 12.99 2.05 -8.41
CA LYS A 145 13.76 3.24 -8.81
C LYS A 145 13.92 4.21 -7.63
N PHE A 146 12.84 4.52 -6.93
CA PHE A 146 12.86 5.46 -5.80
C PHE A 146 13.75 4.99 -4.65
N THR A 147 13.80 3.67 -4.39
CA THR A 147 14.77 3.07 -3.46
C THR A 147 16.20 3.43 -3.84
N MET A 148 16.58 3.33 -5.13
CA MET A 148 17.96 3.60 -5.55
C MET A 148 18.32 5.08 -5.47
N GLU A 149 17.34 5.97 -5.66
CA GLU A 149 17.54 7.42 -5.68
C GLU A 149 17.52 8.05 -4.29
N ALA A 150 16.88 7.41 -3.29
CA ALA A 150 16.75 7.96 -1.95
C ALA A 150 18.08 7.93 -1.17
N PRO A 151 18.63 9.08 -0.75
CA PRO A 151 19.80 9.11 0.12
C PRO A 151 19.48 8.63 1.54
N GLU A 152 18.25 8.82 2.02
CA GLU A 152 17.82 8.50 3.37
C GLU A 152 17.58 6.98 3.53
N PRO A 153 18.29 6.29 4.45
CA PRO A 153 18.10 4.86 4.69
C PRO A 153 16.64 4.47 4.97
N GLN A 154 15.92 5.31 5.69
CA GLN A 154 14.52 5.11 6.06
C GLN A 154 13.60 5.11 4.83
N LEU A 155 13.86 5.98 3.85
CA LEU A 155 13.08 6.02 2.61
C LEU A 155 13.45 4.86 1.68
N ARG A 156 14.70 4.41 1.67
CA ARG A 156 15.07 3.16 1.00
C ARG A 156 14.34 1.95 1.61
N GLU A 157 14.26 1.86 2.94
CA GLU A 157 13.49 0.82 3.62
C GLU A 157 12.01 0.90 3.25
N PHE A 158 11.44 2.11 3.27
CA PHE A 158 10.03 2.36 2.92
C PHE A 158 9.70 1.91 1.49
N PHE A 159 10.45 2.38 0.48
CA PHE A 159 10.18 2.02 -0.91
C PHE A 159 10.46 0.54 -1.20
N ASN A 160 11.47 -0.07 -0.57
CA ASN A 160 11.68 -1.52 -0.68
C ASN A 160 10.52 -2.32 -0.10
N ALA A 161 9.97 -1.90 1.03
CA ALA A 161 8.80 -2.55 1.59
C ALA A 161 7.60 -2.47 0.64
N LEU A 162 7.37 -1.32 0.00
CA LEU A 162 6.32 -1.18 -1.01
C LEU A 162 6.57 -2.08 -2.22
N VAL A 163 7.81 -2.26 -2.67
CA VAL A 163 8.13 -3.25 -3.74
C VAL A 163 7.69 -4.67 -3.34
N GLU A 164 7.97 -5.09 -2.10
CA GLU A 164 7.55 -6.40 -1.60
C GLU A 164 6.03 -6.53 -1.52
N ILE A 165 5.34 -5.50 -1.02
CA ILE A 165 3.87 -5.47 -0.91
C ILE A 165 3.22 -5.53 -2.30
N GLU A 166 3.66 -4.67 -3.22
CA GLU A 166 3.10 -4.62 -4.57
C GLU A 166 3.38 -5.91 -5.37
N THR A 167 4.45 -6.63 -5.02
CA THR A 167 4.71 -7.96 -5.60
C THR A 167 3.64 -8.97 -5.19
N ASP A 168 3.19 -8.96 -3.93
CA ASP A 168 2.07 -9.80 -3.49
C ASP A 168 0.77 -9.43 -4.24
N HIS A 169 0.52 -8.13 -4.46
CA HIS A 169 -0.64 -7.67 -5.24
C HIS A 169 -0.58 -8.11 -6.70
N LEU A 170 0.60 -8.01 -7.32
CA LEU A 170 0.87 -8.45 -8.67
C LEU A 170 0.60 -9.96 -8.83
N GLU A 171 1.09 -10.76 -7.88
CA GLU A 171 0.89 -12.21 -7.84
C GLU A 171 -0.59 -12.58 -7.66
N LEU A 172 -1.32 -11.84 -6.81
CA LEU A 172 -2.76 -12.00 -6.65
C LEU A 172 -3.50 -11.79 -7.98
N HIS A 173 -3.16 -10.73 -8.74
CA HIS A 173 -3.76 -10.55 -10.08
C HIS A 173 -3.32 -11.62 -11.07
N ALA A 174 -2.05 -12.02 -11.05
CA ALA A 174 -1.53 -13.06 -11.94
C ALA A 174 -2.19 -14.42 -11.73
N ALA A 175 -2.51 -14.78 -10.47
CA ALA A 175 -3.24 -15.99 -10.15
C ALA A 175 -4.64 -15.99 -10.82
N ASN A 176 -5.39 -14.89 -10.72
CA ASN A 176 -6.72 -14.78 -11.32
C ASN A 176 -6.74 -14.66 -12.85
N LEU A 177 -5.60 -14.37 -13.48
CA LEU A 177 -5.49 -14.36 -14.95
C LEU A 177 -5.22 -15.74 -15.55
N LYS A 178 -4.74 -16.69 -14.73
CA LYS A 178 -4.49 -18.09 -15.14
C LYS A 178 -5.77 -18.95 -15.05
N GLU A 179 -6.78 -18.47 -14.34
CA GLU A 179 -8.13 -19.04 -14.21
C GLU A 179 -9.04 -18.57 -15.36
#